data_AF-A0A4Y2RAP3-F1
#
_entry.id   AF-A0A4Y2RAP3-F1
#
_cell.length_a   1.000
_cell.length_b   1.000
_cell.length_c   1.000
_cell.angle_alpha   90.00
_cell.angle_beta   90.00
_cell.angle_gamma   90.00
#
_symmetry.space_group_name_H-M   'P 1'
#
loop_
_entity.id
_entity.type
_entity.pdbx_description
1 polymer ?
#
loop_
_entity_poly.entity_id
_entity_poly.type
_entity_poly.pdbx_seq_one_letter_code
_entity_poly.pdbx_strand_id
1 'polypeptide(L)'
;MKKIIPGTKSISHEPLVNPQCVFLPPLHIKLGLMIIFVKGLDREGVAFLHLRNKFKHISEAKVKEGVFIGPQIKAVFRDEEFEKKQSEAEKAAWLAFKSVCTHFLGNRKAENYEDLVGDMVKC
;
A
#
# COMPACT_ATOMS: atom_id res chain seq x y z
N MET A 1 -16.99 -30.35 -7.10
CA MET A 1 -17.03 -29.08 -6.33
C MET A 1 -17.24 -27.91 -7.29
N LYS A 2 -18.23 -27.04 -7.09
CA LYS A 2 -18.40 -25.82 -7.90
C LYS A 2 -17.30 -24.83 -7.55
N LYS A 3 -16.43 -24.51 -8.52
CA LYS A 3 -15.38 -23.50 -8.39
C LYS A 3 -16.04 -22.14 -8.16
N ILE A 4 -15.87 -21.54 -6.98
CA ILE A 4 -16.35 -20.19 -6.71
C ILE A 4 -15.30 -19.24 -7.28
N ILE A 5 -15.67 -18.48 -8.30
CA ILE A 5 -14.80 -17.46 -8.89
C ILE A 5 -15.02 -16.17 -8.11
N PRO A 6 -14.00 -15.62 -7.42
CA PRO A 6 -14.12 -14.34 -6.73
C PRO A 6 -14.70 -13.26 -7.65
N GLY A 7 -15.68 -12.48 -7.17
CA GLY A 7 -16.35 -11.45 -7.96
C GLY A 7 -17.60 -11.89 -8.73
N THR A 8 -17.87 -13.19 -8.90
CA THR A 8 -19.07 -13.65 -9.66
C THR A 8 -20.36 -13.75 -8.83
N LYS A 9 -20.25 -13.86 -7.50
CA LYS A 9 -21.42 -14.03 -6.60
C LYS A 9 -21.68 -12.86 -5.66
N SER A 10 -20.82 -11.84 -5.68
CA SER A 10 -20.90 -10.68 -4.78
C SER A 10 -21.44 -9.43 -5.48
N ILE A 11 -21.77 -9.54 -6.77
CA ILE A 11 -22.27 -8.47 -7.60
C ILE A 11 -23.80 -8.63 -7.67
N SER A 12 -24.53 -7.75 -6.99
CA SER A 12 -26.00 -7.80 -6.93
C SER A 12 -26.66 -7.36 -8.24
N HIS A 13 -25.96 -6.63 -9.09
CA HIS A 13 -26.46 -6.05 -10.33
C HIS A 13 -25.37 -6.11 -11.40
N GLU A 14 -25.75 -6.38 -12.65
CA GLU A 14 -24.81 -6.43 -13.76
C GLU A 14 -23.98 -5.13 -13.85
N PRO A 15 -22.63 -5.22 -13.95
CA PRO A 15 -21.79 -4.03 -14.01
C PRO A 15 -22.12 -3.18 -15.25
N LEU A 16 -22.41 -1.89 -15.04
CA LEU A 16 -22.67 -0.94 -16.14
C LEU A 16 -21.43 -0.69 -17.03
N VAL A 17 -20.24 -1.01 -16.51
CA VAL A 17 -18.96 -0.84 -17.18
C VAL A 17 -18.19 -2.15 -17.03
N ASN A 18 -17.46 -2.55 -18.09
CA ASN A 18 -16.56 -3.70 -18.01
C ASN A 18 -15.62 -3.53 -16.79
N PRO A 19 -15.61 -4.46 -15.83
CA PRO A 19 -14.76 -4.37 -14.63
C PRO A 19 -13.27 -4.19 -14.96
N GLN A 20 -12.80 -4.73 -16.09
CA GLN A 20 -11.42 -4.56 -16.54
C GLN A 20 -11.09 -3.11 -16.96
N CYS A 21 -12.11 -2.33 -17.29
CA CYS A 21 -12.04 -0.91 -17.67
C CYS A 21 -12.31 0.03 -16.49
N VAL A 22 -12.64 -0.48 -15.29
CA VAL A 22 -12.87 0.36 -14.11
C VAL A 22 -11.52 0.90 -13.62
N PHE A 23 -11.33 2.21 -13.78
CA PHE A 23 -10.23 2.93 -13.14
C PHE A 23 -10.55 3.12 -11.66
N LEU A 24 -9.88 2.37 -10.80
CA LEU A 24 -9.97 2.59 -9.36
C LEU A 24 -9.33 3.94 -9.01
N PRO A 25 -9.94 4.78 -8.15
CA PRO A 25 -9.34 6.03 -7.72
C PRO A 25 -8.04 5.72 -6.95
N PRO A 26 -6.85 5.93 -7.53
CA PRO A 26 -5.61 5.35 -7.01
C PRO A 26 -5.23 5.92 -5.65
N LEU A 27 -5.74 7.11 -5.33
CA LEU A 27 -5.47 7.82 -4.09
C LEU A 27 -6.04 7.09 -2.86
N HIS A 28 -7.30 6.65 -2.89
CA HIS A 28 -7.93 5.99 -1.73
C HIS A 28 -7.28 4.64 -1.42
N ILE A 29 -6.88 3.90 -2.46
CA ILE A 29 -6.18 2.62 -2.29
C ILE A 29 -4.78 2.84 -1.73
N LYS A 30 -4.02 3.81 -2.27
CA LYS A 30 -2.68 4.14 -1.78
C LYS A 30 -2.69 4.57 -0.31
N LEU A 31 -3.71 5.33 0.11
CA LEU A 31 -3.92 5.70 1.51
C LEU A 31 -4.18 4.46 2.38
N GLY A 32 -5.06 3.55 1.93
CA GLY A 32 -5.34 2.29 2.62
C GLY A 32 -4.11 1.39 2.76
N LEU A 33 -3.31 1.25 1.70
CA LEU A 33 -2.09 0.45 1.73
C LEU A 33 -1.02 1.03 2.67
N MET A 34 -0.88 2.36 2.73
CA MET A 34 0.02 3.00 3.69
C MET A 34 -0.40 2.71 5.14
N ILE A 35 -1.72 2.73 5.42
CA ILE A 35 -2.25 2.37 6.74
C ILE A 35 -1.87 0.93 7.10
N ILE A 36 -2.08 -0.01 6.18
CA ILE A 36 -1.77 -1.42 6.39
C ILE A 36 -0.27 -1.62 6.64
N PHE A 37 0.58 -1.04 5.80
CA PHE A 37 2.03 -1.15 5.92
C PHE A 37 2.54 -0.63 7.27
N VAL A 38 2.12 0.58 7.67
CA VAL A 38 2.56 1.18 8.93
C VAL A 38 2.01 0.44 10.15
N LYS A 39 0.86 -0.22 10.03
CA LYS A 39 0.32 -1.09 11.08
C LYS A 39 1.09 -2.39 11.25
N GLY A 40 1.72 -2.88 10.18
CA GLY A 40 2.57 -4.06 10.18
C GLY A 40 4.01 -3.82 10.65
N LEU A 41 4.47 -2.57 10.71
CA LEU A 41 5.81 -2.25 11.22
C LEU A 41 5.95 -2.61 12.71
N ASP A 42 7.15 -3.05 13.10
CA ASP A 42 7.51 -3.19 14.50
C ASP A 42 7.43 -1.84 15.22
N ARG A 43 6.68 -1.77 16.31
CA ARG A 43 6.44 -0.54 17.08
C ARG A 43 7.68 -0.05 17.82
N GLU A 44 8.59 -0.97 18.14
CA GLU A 44 9.89 -0.65 18.75
C GLU A 44 11.01 -0.63 17.70
N GLY A 45 10.70 -1.03 16.48
CA GLY A 45 11.61 -1.09 15.35
C GLY A 45 12.14 0.29 14.91
N VAL A 46 13.38 0.29 14.43
CA VAL A 46 14.07 1.49 13.95
C VAL A 46 13.34 2.21 12.81
N ALA A 47 12.62 1.48 11.94
CA ALA A 47 11.80 2.05 10.88
C ALA A 47 10.62 2.87 11.44
N PHE A 48 9.88 2.34 12.40
CA PHE A 48 8.76 3.04 13.02
C PHE A 48 9.21 4.26 13.81
N LEU A 49 10.29 4.12 14.59
CA LEU A 49 10.89 5.24 15.32
C LEU A 49 11.38 6.35 14.37
N HIS A 50 11.92 5.99 13.20
CA HIS A 50 12.28 6.96 12.16
C HIS A 50 11.07 7.71 11.63
N LEU A 51 9.94 7.05 11.35
CA LEU A 51 8.70 7.71 10.94
C LEU A 51 8.19 8.69 12.01
N ARG A 52 8.17 8.26 13.28
CA ARG A 52 7.81 9.13 14.42
C ARG A 52 8.69 10.38 14.48
N ASN A 53 10.00 10.19 14.33
CA ASN A 53 10.97 11.29 14.38
C ASN A 53 10.90 12.21 13.15
N LYS A 54 10.58 11.67 11.97
CA LYS A 54 10.43 12.45 10.73
C LYS A 54 9.22 13.39 10.81
N PHE A 55 8.13 12.93 11.41
CA PHE A 55 6.89 13.69 11.51
C PHE A 55 6.59 14.14 12.95
N LYS A 56 7.47 14.93 13.56
CA LYS A 56 7.28 15.42 14.95
C LYS A 56 6.00 16.24 15.18
N HIS A 57 5.41 16.77 14.11
CA HIS A 57 4.19 17.60 14.16
C HIS A 57 2.90 16.79 14.04
N ILE A 58 2.97 15.46 13.82
CA ILE A 58 1.79 14.59 13.91
C ILE A 58 1.86 13.78 15.20
N SER A 59 0.69 13.59 15.81
CA SER A 59 0.57 12.79 17.04
C SER A 59 1.02 11.35 16.78
N GLU A 60 1.64 10.74 17.78
CA GLU A 60 2.05 9.33 17.74
C GLU A 60 0.90 8.38 17.39
N ALA A 61 -0.31 8.63 17.89
CA ALA A 61 -1.50 7.86 17.55
C ALA A 61 -1.78 7.85 16.03
N LYS A 62 -1.61 9.00 15.35
CA LYS A 62 -1.76 9.10 13.89
C LYS A 62 -0.68 8.33 13.15
N VAL A 63 0.58 8.39 13.61
CA VAL A 63 1.67 7.58 13.05
C VAL A 63 1.35 6.10 13.20
N LYS A 64 0.95 5.66 14.40
CA LYS A 64 0.62 4.27 14.71
C LYS A 64 -0.52 3.71 13.85
N GLU A 65 -1.56 4.51 13.65
CA GLU A 65 -2.70 4.18 12.80
C GLU A 65 -2.43 4.38 11.31
N GLY A 66 -1.22 4.81 10.93
CA GLY A 66 -0.85 5.03 9.53
C GLY A 66 -1.62 6.18 8.86
N VAL A 67 -2.12 7.13 9.65
CA VAL A 67 -2.91 8.26 9.18
C VAL A 67 -1.96 9.34 8.63
N PHE A 68 -1.68 9.24 7.34
CA PHE A 68 -0.84 10.16 6.60
C PHE A 68 -1.61 10.88 5.49
N ILE A 69 -1.26 12.14 5.23
CA ILE A 69 -1.74 12.87 4.06
C ILE A 69 -0.85 12.59 2.84
N GLY A 70 -1.37 12.85 1.63
CA GLY A 70 -0.64 12.63 0.37
C GLY A 70 0.80 13.17 0.37
N PRO A 71 1.07 14.43 0.81
CA PRO A 71 2.43 14.96 0.92
C PRO A 71 3.35 14.17 1.86
N GLN A 72 2.84 13.68 2.99
CA GLN A 72 3.63 12.89 3.94
C GLN A 72 4.00 11.53 3.36
N ILE A 73 3.06 10.86 2.68
CA ILE A 73 3.34 9.60 1.97
C ILE A 73 4.43 9.81 0.92
N LYS A 74 4.31 10.87 0.09
CA LYS A 74 5.37 11.21 -0.89
C LYS A 74 6.72 11.45 -0.21
N ALA A 75 6.73 12.06 0.98
CA ALA A 75 7.95 12.29 1.73
C ALA A 75 8.57 11.00 2.28
N VAL A 76 7.78 9.99 2.66
CA VAL A 76 8.28 8.65 3.04
C VAL A 76 8.81 7.91 1.82
N PHE A 77 8.11 7.97 0.68
CA PHE A 77 8.55 7.33 -0.57
C PHE A 77 9.91 7.84 -1.08
N ARG A 78 10.28 9.09 -0.77
CA ARG A 78 11.57 9.70 -1.13
C ARG A 78 12.64 9.54 -0.06
N ASP A 79 12.30 8.93 1.07
CA ASP A 79 13.21 8.78 2.20
C ASP A 79 14.01 7.49 2.07
N GLU A 80 15.17 7.56 1.42
CA GLU A 80 16.08 6.42 1.28
C GLU A 80 16.56 5.89 2.63
N GLU A 81 16.64 6.76 3.64
CA GLU A 81 17.07 6.38 4.98
C GLU A 81 16.00 5.56 5.71
N PHE A 82 14.72 5.84 5.44
CA PHE A 82 13.63 4.99 5.93
C PHE A 82 13.74 3.56 5.39
N GLU A 83 14.08 3.39 4.11
CA GLU A 83 14.25 2.08 3.50
C GLU A 83 15.44 1.30 4.07
N LYS A 84 16.54 1.99 4.41
CA LYS A 84 17.72 1.38 5.06
C LYS A 84 17.44 0.95 6.50
N LYS A 85 16.49 1.60 7.17
CA LYS A 85 16.11 1.32 8.56
C LYS A 85 15.07 0.21 8.69
N GLN A 86 14.63 -0.40 7.60
CA GLN A 86 13.70 -1.53 7.65
C GLN A 86 14.46 -2.84 7.85
N SER A 87 13.85 -3.77 8.59
CA SER A 87 14.27 -5.17 8.58
C SER A 87 14.09 -5.78 7.17
N GLU A 88 14.71 -6.92 6.89
CA GLU A 88 14.60 -7.59 5.59
C GLU A 88 13.14 -7.86 5.20
N ALA A 89 12.31 -8.29 6.16
CA ALA A 89 10.88 -8.56 5.92
C ALA A 89 10.10 -7.27 5.63
N GLU A 90 10.29 -6.23 6.44
CA GLU A 90 9.65 -4.92 6.22
C GLU A 90 10.06 -4.33 4.87
N LYS A 91 11.36 -4.43 4.53
CA LYS A 91 11.91 -3.92 3.28
C LYS A 91 11.33 -4.64 2.08
N ALA A 92 11.17 -5.96 2.14
CA ALA A 92 10.49 -6.72 1.08
C ALA A 92 9.06 -6.22 0.87
N ALA A 93 8.28 -6.06 1.96
CA ALA A 93 6.92 -5.51 1.91
C ALA A 93 6.89 -4.08 1.36
N TRP A 94 7.85 -3.24 1.74
CA TRP A 94 7.97 -1.85 1.26
C TRP A 94 8.28 -1.78 -0.23
N LEU A 95 9.20 -2.61 -0.72
CA LEU A 95 9.53 -2.69 -2.14
C LEU A 95 8.32 -3.16 -2.97
N ALA A 96 7.59 -4.16 -2.48
CA ALA A 96 6.37 -4.63 -3.12
C ALA A 96 5.29 -3.53 -3.15
N PHE A 97 5.09 -2.84 -2.03
CA PHE A 97 4.17 -1.70 -1.94
C PHE A 97 4.55 -0.56 -2.91
N LYS A 98 5.83 -0.18 -2.98
CA LYS A 98 6.32 0.82 -3.95
C LYS A 98 6.09 0.37 -5.38
N SER A 99 6.30 -0.91 -5.68
CA SER A 99 6.08 -1.48 -7.00
C SER A 99 4.62 -1.36 -7.43
N VAL A 100 3.68 -1.82 -6.60
CA VAL A 100 2.23 -1.66 -6.83
C VAL A 100 1.85 -0.19 -7.00
N CYS A 101 2.40 0.70 -6.16
CA CYS A 101 2.12 2.14 -6.25
C CYS A 101 2.61 2.80 -7.55
N THR A 102 3.67 2.28 -8.14
CA THR A 102 4.35 2.86 -9.31
C THR A 102 3.80 2.28 -10.61
N HIS A 103 3.54 0.99 -10.62
CA HIS A 103 3.22 0.24 -11.83
C HIS A 103 1.73 -0.11 -11.96
N PHE A 104 0.93 0.06 -10.91
CA PHE A 104 -0.52 -0.15 -10.96
C PHE A 104 -1.34 1.06 -10.51
N LEU A 105 -1.06 1.59 -9.31
CA LEU A 105 -1.78 2.74 -8.73
C LEU A 105 -1.16 4.10 -9.11
N GLY A 106 -0.29 4.10 -10.12
CA GLY A 106 0.34 5.30 -10.66
C GLY A 106 -0.44 5.86 -11.85
N ASN A 107 0.27 6.54 -12.74
CA ASN A 107 -0.28 6.99 -14.03
C ASN A 107 -0.26 5.88 -15.09
N ARG A 108 0.21 4.68 -14.73
CA ARG A 108 0.34 3.52 -15.60
C ARG A 108 -0.26 2.30 -14.91
N LYS A 109 -0.93 1.46 -15.69
CA LYS A 109 -1.34 0.10 -15.33
C LYS A 109 -0.45 -0.85 -16.13
N ALA A 110 0.52 -1.48 -15.48
CA ALA A 110 1.39 -2.47 -16.10
C ALA A 110 0.60 -3.73 -16.44
N GLU A 111 0.99 -4.44 -17.50
CA GLU A 111 0.31 -5.67 -17.93
C GLU A 111 0.36 -6.75 -16.85
N ASN A 112 1.48 -6.82 -16.12
CA ASN A 112 1.70 -7.75 -15.01
C ASN A 112 1.18 -7.25 -13.64
N TYR A 113 0.23 -6.32 -13.60
CA TYR A 113 -0.25 -5.74 -12.33
C TYR A 113 -0.81 -6.78 -11.35
N GLU A 114 -1.35 -7.90 -11.85
CA GLU A 114 -1.84 -9.00 -11.03
C GLU A 114 -0.71 -9.69 -10.25
N ASP A 115 0.45 -9.89 -10.90
CA ASP A 115 1.64 -10.45 -10.26
C ASP A 115 2.18 -9.49 -9.20
N LEU A 116 2.23 -8.18 -9.51
CA LEU A 116 2.69 -7.16 -8.56
C LEU A 116 1.86 -7.13 -7.28
N VAL A 117 0.53 -7.23 -7.42
CA VAL A 117 -0.39 -7.32 -6.28
C VAL A 117 -0.23 -8.67 -5.57
N GLY A 118 -0.08 -9.76 -6.32
CA GLY A 118 0.13 -11.10 -5.79
C GLY A 118 1.40 -11.21 -4.95
N ASP A 119 2.49 -10.59 -5.37
CA ASP A 119 3.75 -10.57 -4.63
C ASP A 119 3.65 -9.76 -3.35
N MET A 120 2.99 -8.60 -3.39
CA MET A 120 2.75 -7.77 -2.21
C MET A 120 1.91 -8.48 -1.14
N VAL A 121 0.96 -9.34 -1.53
CA VAL A 121 0.12 -10.11 -0.60
C VAL A 121 0.86 -11.30 0.02
N LYS A 122 1.97 -11.73 -0.57
CA LYS A 122 2.80 -12.84 -0.06
C LYS A 122 3.92 -12.37 0.88
N CYS A 123 4.18 -11.05 0.95
CA CYS A 123 5.09 -10.45 1.92
C CYS A 123 4.52 -10.55 3.34
#